data_AF-A0A0C3J9Q6-F1
#
_entry.id   AF-A0A0C3J9Q6-F1
#
_cell.length_a   1.000
_cell.length_b   1.000
_cell.length_c   1.000
_cell.angle_alpha   90.00
_cell.angle_beta   90.00
_cell.angle_gamma   90.00
#
_symmetry.space_group_name_H-M   'P 1'
#
loop_
_entity.id
_entity.type
_entity.pdbx_description
1 polymer ?
#
loop_
_entity_poly.entity_id
_entity_poly.type
_entity_poly.pdbx_seq_one_letter_code
_entity_poly.pdbx_strand_id
1 'polypeptide(L)'
;MTPSSSPSAPVTVMATCHPNFYFENGMYIILIKDSLYKLNHNILVNESAFFSDLFSLGKFVLEDKDREGCADQNPIIVKDGFLTTEIFDLFLEIKFTCPHPPAKYSADDLKNLLEFICKFQCTTHLLSFVTSCIIKKSFSFHPSKQIYLGIKYRIQALFERGFMRLCDLPLTKIKKVHHHWMGMETYVT
;
A
#
# COMPACT_ATOMS: atom_id res chain seq x y z
N MET A 1 31.02 43.49 3.97
CA MET A 1 29.61 43.18 3.71
C MET A 1 29.53 41.73 3.26
N THR A 2 29.13 40.84 4.16
CA THR A 2 28.85 39.42 3.89
C THR A 2 27.47 39.13 4.45
N PRO A 3 26.52 38.59 3.66
CA PRO A 3 25.20 38.29 4.18
C PRO A 3 25.29 37.02 5.03
N SER A 4 24.83 37.13 6.27
CA SER A 4 24.67 36.00 7.18
C SER A 4 23.43 35.21 6.76
N SER A 5 23.64 33.99 6.29
CA SER A 5 22.56 33.04 6.00
C SER A 5 21.88 32.63 7.31
N SER A 6 20.62 33.02 7.47
CA SER A 6 19.77 32.52 8.56
C SER A 6 19.53 31.02 8.39
N PRO A 7 19.55 30.21 9.47
CA PRO A 7 19.16 28.81 9.39
C PRO A 7 17.66 28.72 9.07
N SER A 8 17.34 27.97 8.02
CA SER A 8 15.97 27.73 7.59
C SER A 8 15.20 27.07 8.73
N ALA A 9 14.08 27.67 9.15
CA ALA A 9 13.22 27.16 10.22
C ALA A 9 12.77 25.72 9.91
N PRO A 10 12.63 24.84 10.92
CA PRO A 10 12.03 23.53 10.71
C PRO A 10 10.61 23.74 10.20
N VAL A 11 10.28 23.11 9.07
CA VAL A 11 8.94 23.11 8.53
C VAL A 11 8.04 22.42 9.55
N THR A 12 7.31 23.20 10.35
CA THR A 12 6.28 22.67 11.25
C THR A 12 5.15 22.13 10.39
N VAL A 13 5.25 20.85 10.02
CA VAL A 13 4.14 20.12 9.42
C VAL A 13 3.07 20.04 10.51
N MET A 14 1.91 20.67 10.30
CA MET A 14 0.73 20.48 11.15
C MET A 14 0.16 19.07 10.93
N ALA A 15 0.92 18.06 11.34
CA ALA A 15 0.46 16.69 11.32
C ALA A 15 -0.49 16.45 12.50
N THR A 16 -1.53 15.65 12.27
CA THR A 16 -2.54 15.32 13.27
C THR A 16 -2.43 13.85 13.67
N CYS A 17 -2.66 13.55 14.95
CA CYS A 17 -2.65 12.17 15.42
C CYS A 17 -3.84 11.40 14.83
N HIS A 18 -3.56 10.24 14.24
CA HIS A 18 -4.60 9.43 13.61
C HIS A 18 -5.57 8.90 14.68
N PRO A 19 -6.90 9.09 14.53
CA PRO A 19 -7.86 8.82 15.60
C PRO A 19 -7.92 7.34 16.03
N ASN A 20 -7.67 6.42 15.10
CA ASN A 20 -7.80 4.98 15.34
C ASN A 20 -6.47 4.22 15.45
N PHE A 21 -5.36 4.84 15.04
CA PHE A 21 -4.07 4.16 14.86
C PHE A 21 -2.91 4.92 15.50
N TYR A 22 -3.23 5.69 16.54
CA TYR A 22 -2.25 6.34 17.42
C TYR A 22 -2.36 5.73 18.81
N PHE A 23 -1.57 4.68 19.08
CA PHE A 23 -1.64 3.93 20.32
C PHE A 23 -0.71 4.50 21.39
N GLU A 24 -1.20 4.63 22.62
CA GLU A 24 -0.39 5.12 23.76
C GLU A 24 0.89 4.28 23.94
N ASN A 25 0.76 2.96 23.80
CA ASN A 25 1.85 1.98 23.91
C ASN A 25 2.58 1.68 22.59
N GLY A 26 2.35 2.46 21.52
CA GLY A 26 3.09 2.31 20.28
C GLY A 26 4.56 2.72 20.43
N MET A 27 5.43 2.10 19.63
CA MET A 27 6.89 2.24 19.74
C MET A 27 7.47 3.26 18.77
N TYR A 28 6.85 3.41 17.59
CA TYR A 28 7.32 4.31 16.54
C TYR A 28 6.16 5.12 15.98
N ILE A 29 6.46 6.38 15.65
CA ILE A 29 5.56 7.33 15.03
C ILE A 29 5.95 7.49 13.56
N ILE A 30 5.00 7.25 12.68
CA ILE A 30 5.16 7.35 11.23
C ILE A 30 4.23 8.43 10.71
N LEU A 31 4.75 9.32 9.87
CA LEU A 31 3.97 10.33 9.18
C LEU A 31 3.64 9.86 7.76
N ILE A 32 2.35 9.66 7.51
CA ILE A 32 1.80 9.41 6.17
C ILE A 32 0.96 10.63 5.79
N LYS A 33 1.38 11.35 4.74
CA LYS A 33 0.80 12.64 4.34
C LYS A 33 0.82 13.64 5.52
N ASP A 34 -0.32 13.85 6.16
CA ASP A 34 -0.59 14.78 7.25
C ASP A 34 -1.07 14.06 8.54
N SER A 35 -1.04 12.73 8.56
CA SER A 35 -1.50 11.91 9.69
C SER A 35 -0.35 11.15 10.34
N LEU A 36 -0.26 11.26 11.68
CA LEU A 36 0.69 10.54 12.52
C LEU A 36 0.09 9.22 12.99
N TYR A 37 0.82 8.14 12.77
CA TYR A 37 0.48 6.79 13.19
C TYR A 37 1.47 6.34 14.25
N LYS A 38 0.98 6.00 15.44
CA LYS A 38 1.81 5.48 16.53
C LYS A 38 1.53 4.00 16.73
N LEU A 39 2.42 3.16 16.23
CA LEU A 39 2.22 1.72 16.09
C LEU A 39 3.32 0.90 16.76
N ASN A 40 3.05 -0.38 17.01
CA ASN A 40 4.11 -1.34 17.30
C ASN A 40 4.79 -1.77 15.99
N HIS A 41 6.11 -1.58 15.88
CA HIS A 41 6.87 -1.93 14.68
C HIS A 41 6.67 -3.37 14.19
N ASN A 42 6.42 -4.33 15.11
CA ASN A 42 6.21 -5.73 14.76
C ASN A 42 5.08 -5.91 13.74
N ILE A 43 4.04 -5.07 13.79
CA ILE A 43 2.91 -5.14 12.84
C ILE A 43 3.37 -4.87 11.42
N LEU A 44 4.32 -3.95 11.24
CA LEU A 44 4.83 -3.54 9.94
C LEU A 44 5.98 -4.44 9.48
N VAL A 45 6.92 -4.74 10.38
CA VAL A 45 8.12 -5.56 10.11
C VAL A 45 7.74 -6.98 9.74
N ASN A 46 6.79 -7.59 10.45
CA ASN A 46 6.35 -8.96 10.16
C ASN A 46 5.67 -9.06 8.80
N GLU A 47 5.24 -7.95 8.23
CA GLU A 47 4.35 -7.92 7.08
C GLU A 47 4.96 -7.30 5.84
N SER A 48 6.13 -6.70 5.94
CA SER A 48 6.78 -5.96 4.87
C SER A 48 8.28 -5.92 5.06
N ALA A 49 9.00 -6.43 4.05
CA ALA A 49 10.46 -6.32 4.00
C ALA A 49 10.91 -4.86 3.94
N PHE A 50 10.16 -4.00 3.22
CA PHE A 50 10.42 -2.56 3.19
C PHE A 50 10.43 -1.93 4.59
N PHE A 51 9.42 -2.22 5.42
CA PHE A 51 9.38 -1.67 6.77
C PHE A 51 10.45 -2.32 7.66
N SER A 52 10.73 -3.61 7.50
CA SER A 52 11.86 -4.27 8.17
C SER A 52 13.18 -3.54 7.91
N ASP A 53 13.47 -3.23 6.65
CA ASP A 53 14.69 -2.52 6.24
C ASP A 53 14.68 -1.09 6.77
N LEU A 54 13.55 -0.38 6.66
CA LEU A 54 13.37 0.99 7.17
C LEU A 54 13.71 1.08 8.67
N PHE A 55 13.20 0.17 9.50
CA PHE A 55 13.48 0.16 10.93
C PHE A 55 14.89 -0.34 11.27
N SER A 56 15.49 -1.14 10.41
CA SER A 56 16.87 -1.63 10.57
C SER A 56 17.90 -0.53 10.29
N LEU A 57 17.63 0.37 9.35
CA LEU A 57 18.46 1.54 9.08
C LEU A 57 18.52 2.49 10.27
N GLY A 58 17.42 2.61 11.03
CA GLY A 58 17.35 3.43 12.23
C GLY A 58 18.05 2.84 13.46
N LYS A 59 18.62 1.62 13.42
CA LYS A 59 19.18 0.91 14.58
C LYS A 59 20.67 1.19 14.88
N PHE A 60 21.18 2.37 14.57
CA PHE A 60 22.47 2.81 15.09
C PHE A 60 22.24 3.82 16.23
N VAL A 61 22.48 3.36 17.46
CA VAL A 61 22.47 4.08 18.77
C VAL A 61 21.14 4.05 19.54
N LEU A 62 21.12 3.26 20.62
CA LEU A 62 19.99 3.04 21.53
C LEU A 62 19.74 4.19 22.53
N GLU A 63 20.63 5.18 22.57
CA GLU A 63 20.64 6.24 23.60
C GLU A 63 20.26 7.62 23.08
N ASP A 64 19.96 7.75 21.78
CA ASP A 64 19.64 9.05 21.19
C ASP A 64 18.14 9.36 21.31
N LYS A 65 17.80 10.32 22.17
CA LYS A 65 16.42 10.84 22.31
C LYS A 65 15.95 11.59 21.07
N ASP A 66 16.86 11.94 20.16
CA ASP A 66 16.56 12.62 18.90
C ASP A 66 16.36 11.64 17.73
N ARG A 67 16.22 10.34 18.01
CA ARG A 67 15.98 9.31 17.01
C ARG A 67 14.66 9.52 16.27
N GLU A 68 14.70 9.38 14.94
CA GLU A 68 13.53 9.45 14.07
C GLU A 68 12.48 8.40 14.47
N GLY A 69 11.23 8.83 14.58
CA GLY A 69 10.08 8.04 14.96
C GLY A 69 9.80 7.96 16.46
N CYS A 70 10.61 8.57 17.33
CA CYS A 70 10.40 8.51 18.79
C CYS A 70 9.48 9.61 19.34
N ALA A 71 9.27 10.69 18.60
CA ALA A 71 8.43 11.82 19.01
C ALA A 71 7.62 12.38 17.83
N ASP A 72 6.48 13.03 18.12
CA ASP A 72 5.60 13.62 17.08
C ASP A 72 6.30 14.70 16.26
N GLN A 73 7.28 15.37 16.87
CA GLN A 73 8.08 16.42 16.21
C GLN A 73 9.16 15.84 15.28
N ASN A 74 9.47 14.55 15.42
CA ASN A 74 10.45 13.85 14.60
C ASN A 74 9.93 12.46 14.20
N PRO A 75 8.84 12.37 13.41
CA PRO A 75 8.28 11.09 12.98
C PRO A 75 9.08 10.50 11.82
N ILE A 76 8.95 9.20 11.57
CA ILE A 76 9.46 8.58 10.34
C ILE A 76 8.61 9.03 9.16
N ILE A 77 9.20 9.76 8.21
CA ILE A 77 8.45 10.32 7.08
C ILE A 77 8.52 9.38 5.88
N VAL A 78 7.39 8.76 5.52
CA VAL A 78 7.30 7.93 4.31
C VAL A 78 6.89 8.81 3.13
N LYS A 79 7.89 9.31 2.39
CA LYS A 79 7.68 10.17 1.22
C LYS A 79 7.37 9.35 -0.03
N ASP A 80 6.15 8.82 -0.10
CA ASP A 80 5.65 8.13 -1.29
C ASP A 80 4.38 8.79 -1.84
N GLY A 81 4.41 9.17 -3.12
CA GLY A 81 3.29 9.86 -3.77
C GLY A 81 2.00 9.03 -3.83
N PHE A 82 2.14 7.70 -3.94
CA PHE A 82 1.03 6.75 -4.01
C PHE A 82 0.45 6.45 -2.62
N LEU A 83 1.27 6.47 -1.57
CA LEU A 83 0.82 6.14 -0.22
C LEU A 83 -0.04 7.28 0.37
N THR A 84 -1.35 7.08 0.40
CA THR A 84 -2.30 7.94 1.10
C THR A 84 -2.67 7.35 2.47
N THR A 85 -3.30 8.16 3.31
CA THR A 85 -3.83 7.73 4.61
C THR A 85 -4.86 6.62 4.44
N GLU A 86 -5.75 6.70 3.44
CA GLU A 86 -6.77 5.68 3.20
C GLU A 86 -6.17 4.33 2.82
N ILE A 87 -5.11 4.32 2.02
CA ILE A 87 -4.42 3.08 1.62
C ILE A 87 -3.71 2.46 2.82
N PHE A 88 -3.08 3.29 3.65
CA PHE A 88 -2.39 2.81 4.85
C PHE A 88 -3.38 2.30 5.90
N ASP A 89 -4.50 2.99 6.10
CA ASP A 89 -5.59 2.57 6.98
C ASP A 89 -6.17 1.23 6.53
N LEU A 90 -6.44 1.04 5.24
CA LEU A 90 -6.90 -0.24 4.70
C LEU A 90 -5.93 -1.39 5.01
N PHE A 91 -4.62 -1.13 4.92
CA PHE A 91 -3.60 -2.11 5.27
C PHE A 91 -3.62 -2.44 6.78
N LEU A 92 -3.67 -1.42 7.65
CA LEU A 92 -3.72 -1.61 9.09
C LEU A 92 -5.02 -2.31 9.52
N GLU A 93 -6.17 -1.91 8.98
CA GLU A 93 -7.45 -2.55 9.24
C GLU A 93 -7.39 -4.05 8.94
N ILE A 94 -6.82 -4.44 7.80
CA ILE A 94 -6.63 -5.85 7.47
C ILE A 94 -5.77 -6.55 8.53
N LYS A 95 -4.71 -5.91 9.02
CA LYS A 95 -3.86 -6.52 10.05
C LYS A 95 -4.50 -6.65 11.41
N PHE A 96 -5.36 -5.70 11.79
CA PHE A 96 -6.05 -5.75 13.07
C PHE A 96 -7.35 -6.57 13.04
N THR A 97 -7.90 -6.84 11.85
CA THR A 97 -9.20 -7.55 11.73
C THR A 97 -9.00 -9.04 11.45
N CYS A 98 -9.19 -9.90 12.46
CA CYS A 98 -9.30 -11.34 12.25
C CYS A 98 -10.57 -11.88 12.94
N PRO A 99 -11.49 -12.56 12.21
CA PRO A 99 -11.42 -12.95 10.80
C PRO A 99 -11.69 -11.80 9.82
N HIS A 100 -11.06 -11.83 8.65
CA HIS A 100 -11.18 -10.80 7.61
C HIS A 100 -12.46 -10.97 6.76
N PRO A 101 -13.44 -10.07 6.81
CA PRO A 101 -14.67 -10.19 6.02
C PRO A 101 -14.43 -9.79 4.54
N PRO A 102 -14.43 -10.73 3.57
CA PRO A 102 -14.09 -10.43 2.18
C PRO A 102 -15.08 -9.47 1.49
N ALA A 103 -16.31 -9.40 1.99
CA ALA A 103 -17.36 -8.56 1.46
C ALA A 103 -17.09 -7.06 1.65
N LYS A 104 -16.33 -6.69 2.69
CA LYS A 104 -16.12 -5.30 3.14
C LYS A 104 -15.44 -4.42 2.07
N TYR A 105 -14.46 -4.96 1.35
CA TYR A 105 -13.54 -4.15 0.53
C TYR A 105 -14.07 -3.90 -0.88
N SER A 106 -14.06 -2.65 -1.34
CA SER A 106 -14.42 -2.28 -2.71
C SER A 106 -13.42 -2.84 -3.75
N ALA A 107 -13.75 -2.77 -5.04
CA ALA A 107 -12.82 -3.18 -6.09
C ALA A 107 -11.58 -2.26 -6.17
N ASP A 108 -11.75 -0.99 -5.85
CA ASP A 108 -10.63 -0.05 -5.82
C ASP A 108 -9.78 -0.24 -4.56
N ASP A 109 -10.38 -0.56 -3.42
CA ASP A 109 -9.64 -0.90 -2.19
C ASP A 109 -8.72 -2.09 -2.45
N LEU A 110 -9.27 -3.17 -3.02
CA LEU A 110 -8.50 -4.37 -3.34
C LEU A 110 -7.40 -4.11 -4.37
N LYS A 111 -7.64 -3.23 -5.36
CA LYS A 111 -6.64 -2.82 -6.35
C LYS A 111 -5.52 -2.02 -5.68
N ASN A 112 -5.87 -1.04 -4.85
CA ASN A 112 -4.91 -0.18 -4.16
C ASN A 112 -4.09 -0.99 -3.14
N LEU A 113 -4.73 -1.91 -2.42
CA LEU A 113 -4.04 -2.86 -1.54
C LEU A 113 -3.09 -3.76 -2.29
N LEU A 114 -3.47 -4.26 -3.47
CA LEU A 114 -2.58 -5.08 -4.29
C LEU A 114 -1.33 -4.30 -4.71
N GLU A 115 -1.50 -3.06 -5.15
CA GLU A 115 -0.40 -2.17 -5.50
C GLU A 115 0.49 -1.85 -4.28
N PHE A 116 -0.13 -1.58 -3.12
CA PHE A 116 0.59 -1.39 -1.86
C PHE A 116 1.42 -2.62 -1.49
N ILE A 117 0.82 -3.82 -1.52
CA ILE A 117 1.49 -5.10 -1.19
C ILE A 117 2.71 -5.32 -2.07
N CYS A 118 2.59 -5.11 -3.38
CA CYS A 118 3.70 -5.28 -4.30
C CYS A 118 4.78 -4.19 -4.10
N LYS A 119 4.37 -2.94 -3.86
CA LYS A 119 5.29 -1.81 -3.73
C LYS A 119 6.08 -1.83 -2.43
N PHE A 120 5.40 -2.13 -1.31
CA PHE A 120 5.99 -2.21 0.02
C PHE A 120 6.43 -3.63 0.37
N GLN A 121 6.53 -4.53 -0.62
CA GLN A 121 7.09 -5.87 -0.47
C GLN A 121 6.47 -6.65 0.69
N CYS A 122 5.13 -6.66 0.73
CA CYS A 122 4.41 -7.33 1.79
C CYS A 122 4.40 -8.85 1.66
N THR A 123 4.02 -9.54 2.73
CA THR A 123 4.03 -11.00 2.80
C THR A 123 3.19 -11.68 1.73
N THR A 124 3.62 -12.89 1.32
CA THR A 124 2.87 -13.75 0.40
C THR A 124 1.48 -14.11 0.94
N HIS A 125 1.33 -14.21 2.27
CA HIS A 125 0.03 -14.47 2.90
C HIS A 125 -0.96 -13.34 2.62
N LEU A 126 -0.55 -12.08 2.82
CA LEU A 126 -1.40 -10.92 2.53
C LEU A 126 -1.70 -10.81 1.02
N LEU A 127 -0.71 -11.05 0.17
CA LEU A 127 -0.88 -11.10 -1.28
C LEU A 127 -1.91 -12.15 -1.72
N SER A 128 -1.82 -13.36 -1.15
CA SER A 128 -2.74 -14.48 -1.43
C SER A 128 -4.17 -14.17 -0.99
N PHE A 129 -4.33 -13.55 0.19
CA PHE A 129 -5.63 -13.10 0.69
C PHE A 129 -6.28 -12.09 -0.27
N VAL A 130 -5.58 -10.99 -0.60
CA VAL A 130 -6.13 -9.95 -1.49
C VAL A 130 -6.41 -10.50 -2.89
N THR A 131 -5.52 -11.33 -3.42
CA THR A 131 -5.72 -12.03 -4.71
C THR A 131 -6.98 -12.89 -4.69
N SER A 132 -7.19 -13.66 -3.61
CA SER A 132 -8.39 -14.48 -3.44
C SER A 132 -9.67 -13.63 -3.36
N CYS A 133 -9.62 -12.47 -2.71
CA CYS A 133 -10.73 -11.52 -2.67
C CYS A 133 -11.06 -10.99 -4.07
N ILE A 134 -10.05 -10.61 -4.87
CA ILE A 134 -10.23 -10.14 -6.25
C ILE A 134 -10.85 -11.23 -7.14
N ILE A 135 -10.38 -12.48 -7.01
CA ILE A 135 -10.90 -13.63 -7.77
C ILE A 135 -12.36 -13.90 -7.41
N LYS A 136 -12.70 -13.89 -6.11
CA LYS A 136 -14.07 -14.11 -5.63
C LYS A 136 -15.02 -12.98 -6.07
N LYS A 137 -14.55 -11.73 -6.10
CA LYS A 137 -15.30 -10.57 -6.61
C LYS A 137 -15.23 -10.46 -8.13
N SER A 138 -15.45 -11.59 -8.83
CA SER A 138 -15.33 -11.68 -10.28
C SER A 138 -16.17 -10.63 -11.03
N PHE A 139 -17.38 -10.31 -10.56
CA PHE A 139 -18.23 -9.29 -11.23
C PHE A 139 -17.75 -7.84 -11.04
N SER A 140 -16.93 -7.58 -10.03
CA SER A 140 -16.39 -6.24 -9.77
C SER A 140 -15.14 -5.94 -10.59
N PHE A 141 -14.50 -6.97 -11.16
CA PHE A 141 -13.33 -6.84 -12.01
C PHE A 141 -13.63 -7.38 -13.41
N HIS A 142 -13.59 -6.50 -14.41
CA HIS A 142 -13.64 -6.93 -15.80
C HIS A 142 -12.49 -7.92 -16.08
N PRO A 143 -12.71 -9.01 -16.87
CA PRO A 143 -11.69 -10.01 -17.16
C PRO A 143 -10.35 -9.42 -17.65
N SER A 144 -10.38 -8.44 -18.54
CA SER A 144 -9.15 -7.76 -19.00
C SER A 144 -8.44 -6.97 -17.89
N LYS A 145 -9.15 -6.43 -16.90
CA LYS A 145 -8.53 -5.79 -15.73
C LYS A 145 -7.83 -6.85 -14.85
N GLN A 146 -8.40 -8.05 -14.73
CA GLN A 146 -7.75 -9.16 -14.00
C GLN A 146 -6.48 -9.62 -14.72
N ILE A 147 -6.52 -9.76 -16.06
CA ILE A 147 -5.36 -10.07 -16.89
C ILE A 147 -4.27 -9.01 -16.69
N TYR A 148 -4.63 -7.73 -16.80
CA TYR A 148 -3.71 -6.61 -16.59
C TYR A 148 -3.01 -6.68 -15.23
N LEU A 149 -3.77 -6.86 -14.14
CA LEU A 149 -3.21 -6.97 -12.80
C LEU A 149 -2.31 -8.21 -12.66
N GLY A 150 -2.71 -9.33 -13.24
CA GLY A 150 -1.92 -10.56 -13.30
C GLY A 150 -0.59 -10.37 -14.01
N ILE A 151 -0.56 -9.64 -15.12
CA ILE A 151 0.68 -9.33 -15.85
C ILE A 151 1.52 -8.30 -15.08
N LYS A 152 0.93 -7.15 -14.69
CA LYS A 152 1.63 -6.04 -14.01
C LYS A 152 2.37 -6.51 -12.76
N TYR A 153 1.71 -7.34 -11.95
CA TYR A 153 2.23 -7.80 -10.67
C TYR A 153 2.74 -9.25 -10.69
N ARG A 154 2.79 -9.89 -11.87
CA ARG A 154 3.23 -11.29 -12.06
C ARG A 154 2.47 -12.29 -11.19
N ILE A 155 1.15 -12.14 -11.11
CA ILE A 155 0.25 -13.00 -10.32
C ILE A 155 -0.49 -13.93 -11.27
N GLN A 156 0.03 -15.16 -11.43
CA GLN A 156 -0.50 -16.17 -12.35
C GLN A 156 -1.99 -16.46 -12.12
N ALA A 157 -2.42 -16.59 -10.86
CA ALA A 157 -3.81 -16.88 -10.53
C ALA A 157 -4.80 -15.80 -11.04
N LEU A 158 -4.40 -14.53 -11.05
CA LEU A 158 -5.23 -13.44 -11.61
C LEU A 158 -5.26 -13.50 -13.13
N PHE A 159 -4.11 -13.78 -13.75
CA PHE A 159 -4.01 -13.92 -15.19
C PHE A 159 -4.89 -15.06 -15.70
N GLU A 160 -4.73 -16.27 -15.15
CA GLU A 160 -5.50 -17.45 -15.55
C GLU A 160 -7.00 -17.24 -15.35
N ARG A 161 -7.41 -16.69 -14.19
CA ARG A 161 -8.82 -16.42 -13.92
C ARG A 161 -9.39 -15.37 -14.88
N GLY A 162 -8.64 -14.31 -15.16
CA GLY A 162 -9.03 -13.28 -16.10
C GLY A 162 -9.14 -13.82 -17.52
N PHE A 163 -8.18 -14.64 -17.95
CA PHE A 163 -8.15 -15.25 -19.28
C PHE A 163 -9.32 -16.21 -19.49
N MET A 164 -9.55 -17.14 -18.56
CA MET A 164 -10.71 -18.06 -18.64
C MET A 164 -12.02 -17.31 -18.80
N ARG A 165 -12.24 -16.26 -17.98
CA ARG A 165 -13.47 -15.46 -18.06
C ARG A 165 -13.57 -14.62 -19.33
N LEU A 166 -12.45 -14.26 -19.94
CA LEU A 166 -12.44 -13.53 -21.19
C LEU A 166 -12.87 -14.43 -22.34
N CYS A 167 -12.45 -15.71 -22.35
CA CYS A 167 -12.87 -16.70 -23.35
C CYS A 167 -14.39 -16.91 -23.37
N ASP A 168 -15.05 -16.77 -22.22
CA ASP A 168 -16.51 -16.89 -22.09
C ASP A 168 -17.27 -15.59 -22.46
N LEU A 169 -16.57 -14.49 -22.71
CA LEU A 169 -17.20 -13.18 -22.93
C LEU A 169 -17.55 -12.98 -24.42
N PRO A 170 -18.81 -12.65 -24.77
CA PRO A 170 -19.15 -12.30 -26.14
C PRO A 170 -18.29 -11.14 -26.66
N LEU A 171 -17.76 -11.27 -27.88
CA LEU A 171 -16.90 -10.24 -28.51
C LEU A 171 -17.58 -8.87 -28.54
N THR A 172 -18.90 -8.82 -28.67
CA THR A 172 -19.72 -7.59 -28.65
C THR A 172 -19.63 -6.81 -27.33
N LYS A 173 -19.18 -7.44 -26.24
CA LYS A 173 -18.98 -6.81 -24.92
C LYS A 173 -17.54 -6.35 -24.69
N ILE A 174 -16.63 -6.61 -25.63
CA ILE A 174 -15.24 -6.16 -25.55
C ILE A 174 -15.15 -4.74 -26.16
N LYS A 175 -14.78 -3.76 -25.32
CA LYS A 175 -14.61 -2.35 -25.72
C LYS A 175 -13.14 -2.01 -25.89
N LYS A 176 -12.84 -0.93 -26.61
CA LYS A 176 -11.46 -0.45 -26.85
C LYS A 176 -10.60 -0.33 -25.58
N VAL A 177 -11.18 0.15 -24.47
CA VAL A 177 -10.48 0.24 -23.17
C VAL A 177 -10.01 -1.14 -22.66
N HIS A 178 -10.72 -2.22 -22.97
CA HIS A 178 -10.32 -3.57 -22.58
C HIS A 178 -9.09 -4.06 -23.38
N HIS A 179 -8.92 -3.60 -24.63
CA HIS A 179 -7.78 -3.96 -25.47
C HIS A 179 -6.48 -3.37 -24.92
N HIS A 180 -6.54 -2.12 -24.45
CA HIS A 180 -5.42 -1.44 -23.81
C HIS A 180 -4.94 -2.22 -22.58
N TRP A 181 -5.87 -2.70 -21.73
CA TRP A 181 -5.52 -3.53 -20.57
C TRP A 181 -4.93 -4.90 -20.92
N MET A 182 -5.17 -5.41 -22.13
CA MET A 182 -4.59 -6.68 -22.60
C MET A 182 -3.22 -6.50 -23.28
N GLY A 183 -2.68 -5.28 -23.33
CA GLY A 183 -1.36 -5.00 -23.94
C GLY A 183 -1.36 -5.03 -25.47
N MET A 184 -2.50 -4.83 -26.14
CA MET A 184 -2.57 -4.90 -27.60
C MET A 184 -2.02 -3.64 -28.33
N GLU A 185 -1.75 -2.55 -27.62
CA GLU A 185 -1.17 -1.34 -28.24
C GLU A 185 0.35 -1.48 -28.50
N THR A 186 1.01 -2.52 -27.99
CA THR A 186 2.43 -2.80 -28.28
C THR A 186 2.68 -3.53 -29.60
N TYR A 187 1.63 -3.93 -30.32
CA TYR A 187 1.73 -4.71 -31.58
C TYR A 187 1.28 -3.95 -32.83
N VAL A 188 1.12 -2.62 -32.73
CA VAL A 188 0.88 -1.77 -33.91
C VAL A 188 2.18 -1.05 -34.24
N THR A 189 3.06 -1.76 -34.96
CA THR A 189 4.16 -1.21 -35.76
C THR A 189 4.25 -2.00 -37.05
#